data_AF-A0A2M7JUR6-F1
#
_entry.id   AF-A0A2M7JUR6-F1
#
_cell.length_a   1.000
_cell.length_b   1.000
_cell.length_c   1.000
_cell.angle_alpha   90.00
_cell.angle_beta   90.00
_cell.angle_gamma   90.00
#
_symmetry.space_group_name_H-M   'P 1'
#
loop_
_entity.id
_entity.type
_entity.pdbx_description
1 polymer ?
#
loop_
_entity_poly.entity_id
_entity_poly.type
_entity_poly.pdbx_seq_one_letter_code
_entity_poly.pdbx_strand_id
1 'polypeptide(L)'
;RLIIGQAKLACDLIQKGEFKKIVSVGGGMHHASSAYGSGFCIYNDVAFAARYLIENYGLERILILDTDAHAGNGGSVNTGTCGYFYSDAKVLFIDLHQDPRTIYPGAGYASDIGQGPGRGFTINIPMPLLAGFESYQLAFEEIVEPIAEEFKPQIIIRNGGSDPHFADQLTNLGLPVRGFRMIGEKVRKLSEICQDKEIDLIASGYDKEVLPYAWLALISGLAGFKIEVEEPVSIPQRFQTDYSLEATKEVVGQVKKYHKDYWKCFA
;
A
#
# COMPACT_ATOMS: atom_id res chain seq x y z
N ARG A 1 -11.99 -8.23 16.02
CA ARG A 1 -11.30 -9.32 16.76
C ARG A 1 -10.82 -10.44 15.85
N LEU A 2 -11.67 -11.08 15.03
CA LEU A 2 -11.21 -12.10 14.07
C LEU A 2 -10.14 -11.56 13.10
N ILE A 3 -10.35 -10.35 12.58
CA ILE A 3 -9.40 -9.65 11.69
C ILE A 3 -8.00 -9.52 12.34
N ILE A 4 -7.94 -9.01 13.58
CA ILE A 4 -6.69 -8.98 14.38
C ILE A 4 -6.11 -10.38 14.60
N GLY A 5 -6.95 -11.37 14.88
CA GLY A 5 -6.51 -12.75 15.07
C GLY A 5 -5.87 -13.36 13.82
N GLN A 6 -6.39 -13.05 12.64
CA GLN A 6 -5.81 -13.48 11.36
C GLN A 6 -4.46 -12.80 11.11
N ALA A 7 -4.36 -11.47 11.33
CA ALA A 7 -3.09 -10.76 11.21
C ALA A 7 -2.03 -11.30 12.17
N LYS A 8 -2.40 -11.57 13.44
CA LYS A 8 -1.51 -12.23 14.41
C LYS A 8 -1.03 -13.59 13.90
N LEU A 9 -1.96 -14.43 13.44
CA LEU A 9 -1.63 -15.75 12.92
C LEU A 9 -0.68 -15.65 11.73
N ALA A 10 -0.91 -14.71 10.81
CA ALA A 10 -0.01 -14.47 9.69
C ALA A 10 1.41 -14.10 10.16
N CYS A 11 1.54 -13.17 11.10
CA CYS A 11 2.84 -12.84 11.70
C CYS A 11 3.52 -14.06 12.32
N ASP A 12 2.80 -14.85 13.10
CA ASP A 12 3.35 -16.04 13.76
C ASP A 12 3.85 -17.08 12.74
N LEU A 13 3.06 -17.35 11.70
CA LEU A 13 3.38 -18.33 10.66
C LEU A 13 4.60 -17.92 9.82
N ILE A 14 4.72 -16.63 9.47
CA ILE A 14 5.91 -16.10 8.78
C ILE A 14 7.16 -16.20 9.66
N GLN A 15 7.07 -15.78 10.92
CA GLN A 15 8.26 -15.74 11.78
C GLN A 15 8.71 -17.12 12.26
N LYS A 16 7.81 -18.10 12.32
CA LYS A 16 8.17 -19.51 12.54
C LYS A 16 8.74 -20.20 11.30
N GLY A 17 8.71 -19.54 10.13
CA GLY A 17 9.20 -20.08 8.87
C GLY A 17 8.29 -21.17 8.27
N GLU A 18 7.03 -21.24 8.69
CA GLU A 18 6.06 -22.19 8.14
C GLU A 18 5.63 -21.79 6.73
N PHE A 19 5.49 -20.48 6.50
CA PHE A 19 5.21 -19.88 5.20
C PHE A 19 6.12 -18.68 4.96
N LYS A 20 6.34 -18.34 3.69
CA LYS A 20 7.08 -17.13 3.29
C LYS A 20 6.13 -15.97 2.96
N LYS A 21 4.99 -16.27 2.36
CA LYS A 21 3.98 -15.30 1.93
C LYS A 21 2.63 -15.74 2.45
N ILE A 22 1.85 -14.82 3.00
CA ILE A 22 0.51 -15.10 3.52
C ILE A 22 -0.46 -14.03 3.06
N VAL A 23 -1.56 -14.45 2.45
CA VAL A 23 -2.69 -13.58 2.12
C VAL A 23 -3.77 -13.73 3.19
N SER A 24 -4.14 -12.63 3.82
CA SER A 24 -5.26 -12.54 4.76
C SER A 24 -6.41 -11.76 4.13
N VAL A 25 -7.49 -12.46 3.80
CA VAL A 25 -8.67 -11.89 3.17
C VAL A 25 -9.64 -11.33 4.21
N GLY A 26 -10.15 -10.12 3.98
CA GLY A 26 -11.02 -9.39 4.90
C GLY A 26 -10.26 -8.62 6.00
N GLY A 27 -8.97 -8.33 5.78
CA GLY A 27 -8.11 -7.52 6.66
C GLY A 27 -8.05 -6.05 6.27
N GLY A 28 -6.88 -5.41 6.36
CA GLY A 28 -6.57 -4.14 5.70
C GLY A 28 -7.31 -2.92 6.24
N MET A 29 -7.69 -2.92 7.52
CA MET A 29 -8.46 -1.86 8.16
C MET A 29 -7.60 -0.63 8.53
N HIS A 30 -6.96 -0.04 7.53
CA HIS A 30 -5.94 1.00 7.68
C HIS A 30 -6.43 2.34 8.27
N HIS A 31 -7.75 2.61 8.26
CA HIS A 31 -8.27 3.89 8.71
C HIS A 31 -8.48 4.00 10.23
N ALA A 32 -8.45 2.89 10.96
CA ALA A 32 -8.70 2.93 12.40
C ALA A 32 -7.52 3.60 13.12
N SER A 33 -7.79 4.60 13.94
CA SER A 33 -6.81 5.32 14.75
C SER A 33 -6.70 4.72 16.15
N SER A 34 -5.69 5.12 16.93
CA SER A 34 -5.47 4.58 18.28
C SER A 34 -6.63 4.83 19.25
N ALA A 35 -7.34 5.95 19.08
CA ALA A 35 -8.41 6.37 19.96
C ALA A 35 -9.83 6.09 19.44
N TYR A 36 -10.01 5.85 18.13
CA TYR A 36 -11.32 5.69 17.51
C TYR A 36 -11.25 4.99 16.14
N GLY A 37 -12.36 4.38 15.73
CA GLY A 37 -12.54 3.84 14.38
C GLY A 37 -13.05 4.90 13.40
N SER A 38 -12.72 4.75 12.12
CA SER A 38 -13.10 5.65 11.02
C SER A 38 -13.01 4.92 9.67
N GLY A 39 -13.67 5.44 8.62
CA GLY A 39 -13.58 4.85 7.27
C GLY A 39 -13.92 3.35 7.24
N PHE A 40 -15.00 2.94 7.90
CA PHE A 40 -15.42 1.53 8.08
C PHE A 40 -14.45 0.65 8.91
N CYS A 41 -13.31 1.19 9.35
CA CYS A 41 -12.29 0.48 10.11
C CYS A 41 -12.52 0.64 11.62
N ILE A 42 -12.70 -0.47 12.33
CA ILE A 42 -12.89 -0.48 13.80
C ILE A 42 -11.58 -0.79 14.53
N TYR A 43 -10.72 -1.63 13.95
CA TYR A 43 -9.40 -2.00 14.47
C TYR A 43 -8.39 -1.84 13.34
N ASN A 44 -7.14 -1.54 13.65
CA ASN A 44 -6.08 -1.43 12.64
C ASN A 44 -5.20 -2.68 12.68
N ASP A 45 -5.48 -3.65 11.83
CA ASP A 45 -4.72 -4.90 11.72
C ASP A 45 -3.37 -4.72 11.05
N VAL A 46 -3.24 -3.74 10.14
CA VAL A 46 -1.97 -3.34 9.51
C VAL A 46 -1.00 -2.85 10.58
N ALA A 47 -1.41 -1.87 11.39
CA ALA A 47 -0.61 -1.33 12.48
C ALA A 47 -0.36 -2.36 13.60
N PHE A 48 -1.37 -3.18 13.91
CA PHE A 48 -1.21 -4.28 14.85
C PHE A 48 -0.12 -5.26 14.40
N ALA A 49 -0.11 -5.68 13.14
CA ALA A 49 0.86 -6.64 12.62
C ALA A 49 2.29 -6.11 12.75
N ALA A 50 2.54 -4.87 12.31
CA ALA A 50 3.86 -4.24 12.43
C ALA A 50 4.32 -4.12 13.90
N ARG A 51 3.46 -3.61 14.80
CA ARG A 51 3.81 -3.52 16.23
C ARG A 51 4.05 -4.88 16.86
N TYR A 52 3.21 -5.86 16.55
CA TYR A 52 3.34 -7.22 17.06
C TYR A 52 4.68 -7.85 16.67
N LEU A 53 5.12 -7.65 15.43
CA LEU A 53 6.41 -8.11 14.92
C LEU A 53 7.60 -7.40 15.59
N ILE A 54 7.50 -6.10 15.86
CA ILE A 54 8.53 -5.36 16.61
C ILE A 54 8.61 -5.88 18.06
N GLU A 55 7.47 -5.96 18.75
CA GLU A 55 7.40 -6.23 20.18
C GLU A 55 7.68 -7.70 20.53
N ASN A 56 7.23 -8.66 19.70
CA ASN A 56 7.30 -10.09 20.02
C ASN A 56 8.40 -10.83 19.25
N TYR A 57 8.82 -10.30 18.10
CA TYR A 57 9.85 -10.90 17.25
C TYR A 57 11.09 -10.03 17.07
N GLY A 58 11.11 -8.81 17.64
CA GLY A 58 12.28 -7.94 17.64
C GLY A 58 12.66 -7.40 16.27
N LEU A 59 11.71 -7.30 15.33
CA LEU A 59 11.99 -6.67 14.04
C LEU A 59 12.30 -5.18 14.22
N GLU A 60 13.24 -4.69 13.43
CA GLU A 60 13.73 -3.30 13.47
C GLU A 60 13.46 -2.56 12.16
N ARG A 61 13.11 -3.26 11.07
CA ARG A 61 12.79 -2.67 9.78
C ARG A 61 11.61 -3.37 9.14
N ILE A 62 10.45 -2.73 9.15
CA ILE A 62 9.21 -3.23 8.55
C ILE A 62 8.79 -2.26 7.46
N LEU A 63 8.51 -2.76 6.26
CA LEU A 63 7.87 -1.97 5.22
C LEU A 63 6.36 -2.23 5.28
N ILE A 64 5.58 -1.18 5.50
CA ILE A 64 4.14 -1.17 5.22
C ILE A 64 3.95 -0.51 3.86
N LEU A 65 3.37 -1.25 2.91
CA LEU A 65 3.04 -0.76 1.58
C LEU A 65 1.52 -0.73 1.41
N ASP A 66 0.94 0.45 1.48
CA ASP A 66 -0.48 0.68 1.27
C ASP A 66 -0.76 1.03 -0.19
N THR A 67 -1.73 0.32 -0.77
CA THR A 67 -2.17 0.47 -2.17
C THR A 67 -3.69 0.52 -2.26
N ASP A 68 -4.36 0.77 -1.13
CA ASP A 68 -5.74 1.24 -1.11
C ASP A 68 -5.83 2.60 -1.81
N ALA A 69 -6.95 2.89 -2.46
CA ALA A 69 -7.11 4.16 -3.15
C ALA A 69 -7.27 5.36 -2.18
N HIS A 70 -7.59 5.10 -0.92
CA HIS A 70 -7.68 6.08 0.14
C HIS A 70 -6.38 6.07 0.94
N ALA A 71 -5.95 7.22 1.43
CA ALA A 71 -4.76 7.25 2.28
C ALA A 71 -5.00 6.44 3.57
N GLY A 72 -3.98 5.71 4.06
CA GLY A 72 -3.92 5.08 5.40
C GLY A 72 -3.84 6.07 6.58
N ASN A 73 -4.42 7.25 6.35
CA ASN A 73 -4.59 8.53 7.04
C ASN A 73 -3.31 9.19 7.62
N GLY A 74 -3.23 10.51 7.47
CA GLY A 74 -1.98 11.27 7.58
C GLY A 74 -1.46 11.54 8.98
N GLY A 75 -0.13 11.63 9.08
CA GLY A 75 0.52 11.77 10.37
C GLY A 75 0.55 13.18 10.94
N SER A 76 0.37 14.23 10.13
CA SER A 76 0.18 15.61 10.63
C SER A 76 -1.09 15.75 11.50
N VAL A 77 -2.05 14.84 11.34
CA VAL A 77 -3.25 14.71 12.20
C VAL A 77 -3.21 13.45 13.08
N ASN A 78 -2.14 12.65 12.98
CA ASN A 78 -1.88 11.43 13.74
C ASN A 78 -3.05 10.42 13.75
N THR A 79 -3.53 10.07 12.56
CA THR A 79 -4.68 9.17 12.35
C THR A 79 -4.31 7.97 11.48
N GLY A 80 -5.11 6.90 11.49
CA GLY A 80 -4.92 5.72 10.64
C GLY A 80 -3.57 5.02 10.87
N THR A 81 -3.19 4.14 9.94
CA THR A 81 -1.93 3.39 9.96
C THR A 81 -0.71 4.32 10.04
N CYS A 82 -0.68 5.40 9.26
CA CYS A 82 0.48 6.31 9.26
C CYS A 82 0.65 7.02 10.61
N GLY A 83 -0.43 7.38 11.31
CA GLY A 83 -0.37 7.92 12.67
C GLY A 83 0.39 7.03 13.67
N TYR A 84 0.19 5.70 13.62
CA TYR A 84 0.88 4.78 14.56
C TYR A 84 2.41 4.82 14.45
N PHE A 85 2.94 5.20 13.28
CA PHE A 85 4.37 5.11 12.96
C PHE A 85 5.01 6.43 12.56
N TYR A 86 4.27 7.55 12.63
CA TYR A 86 4.75 8.84 12.12
C TYR A 86 6.05 9.34 12.78
N SER A 87 6.36 8.84 13.99
CA SER A 87 7.61 9.12 14.69
C SER A 87 8.56 7.94 14.83
N ASP A 88 8.29 6.80 14.18
CA ASP A 88 9.03 5.55 14.34
C ASP A 88 9.82 5.19 13.07
N ALA A 89 11.15 5.29 13.13
CA ALA A 89 12.04 4.94 12.03
C ALA A 89 12.15 3.42 11.77
N LYS A 90 11.60 2.57 12.65
CA LYS A 90 11.57 1.12 12.42
C LYS A 90 10.56 0.71 11.36
N VAL A 91 9.59 1.58 11.07
CA VAL A 91 8.53 1.31 10.10
C VAL A 91 8.62 2.32 8.97
N LEU A 92 8.90 1.82 7.78
CA LEU A 92 8.77 2.56 6.54
C LEU A 92 7.31 2.41 6.07
N PHE A 93 6.57 3.50 6.00
CA PHE A 93 5.21 3.53 5.48
C PHE A 93 5.21 4.18 4.10
N ILE A 94 4.79 3.44 3.08
CA ILE A 94 4.62 3.95 1.71
C ILE A 94 3.14 3.79 1.33
N ASP A 95 2.52 4.86 0.84
CA ASP A 95 1.07 4.92 0.57
C ASP A 95 0.81 5.46 -0.84
N LEU A 96 0.15 4.66 -1.68
CA LEU A 96 -0.25 5.00 -3.05
C LEU A 96 -1.77 5.18 -3.13
N HIS A 97 -2.22 6.40 -2.87
CA HIS A 97 -3.64 6.74 -2.76
C HIS A 97 -4.01 7.90 -3.68
N GLN A 98 -5.29 8.05 -4.01
CA GLN A 98 -5.79 9.19 -4.77
C GLN A 98 -5.56 10.50 -4.02
N ASP A 99 -5.28 11.55 -4.79
CA ASP A 99 -5.01 12.89 -4.30
C ASP A 99 -5.97 13.33 -3.16
N PRO A 100 -5.43 13.70 -1.98
CA PRO A 100 -6.22 13.99 -0.79
C PRO A 100 -7.12 15.22 -0.95
N ARG A 101 -6.91 16.06 -1.96
CA ARG A 101 -7.82 17.18 -2.26
C ARG A 101 -9.17 16.73 -2.80
N THR A 102 -9.28 15.47 -3.21
CA THR A 102 -10.41 14.96 -4.01
C THR A 102 -11.13 13.77 -3.39
N ILE A 103 -10.62 13.20 -2.29
CA ILE A 103 -11.14 11.97 -1.70
C ILE A 103 -11.04 11.97 -0.18
N TYR A 104 -11.90 11.19 0.48
CA TYR A 104 -11.70 10.82 1.87
C TYR A 104 -10.33 10.13 2.02
N PRO A 105 -9.56 10.42 3.08
CA PRO A 105 -9.90 11.20 4.27
C PRO A 105 -9.52 12.68 4.23
N GLY A 106 -8.98 13.18 3.11
CA GLY A 106 -8.39 14.52 3.08
C GLY A 106 -7.01 14.61 3.74
N ALA A 107 -6.23 13.54 3.73
CA ALA A 107 -4.90 13.47 4.35
C ALA A 107 -3.94 12.59 3.53
N GLY A 108 -2.63 12.65 3.83
CA GLY A 108 -1.59 11.95 3.07
C GLY A 108 -1.03 12.82 1.96
N TYR A 109 -0.66 14.06 2.27
CA TYR A 109 0.01 14.93 1.30
C TYR A 109 1.47 14.49 1.12
N ALA A 110 2.06 14.72 -0.06
CA ALA A 110 3.47 14.40 -0.32
C ALA A 110 4.45 15.10 0.66
N SER A 111 4.04 16.20 1.30
CA SER A 111 4.80 16.93 2.32
C SER A 111 4.72 16.31 3.73
N ASP A 112 3.78 15.39 3.98
CA ASP A 112 3.64 14.69 5.25
C ASP A 112 4.65 13.54 5.30
N ILE A 113 5.87 13.82 5.80
CA ILE A 113 7.00 12.89 5.69
C ILE A 113 7.43 12.23 7.00
N GLY A 114 6.66 12.36 8.08
CA GLY A 114 7.04 11.90 9.41
C GLY A 114 7.58 13.04 10.29
N GLN A 115 7.81 12.70 11.56
CA GLN A 115 8.28 13.64 12.58
C GLN A 115 9.33 13.02 13.50
N GLY A 116 10.15 13.87 14.11
CA GLY A 116 11.19 13.42 15.05
C GLY A 116 12.07 12.33 14.43
N PRO A 117 12.29 11.20 15.12
CA PRO A 117 13.06 10.07 14.59
C PRO A 117 12.48 9.45 13.31
N GLY A 118 11.15 9.46 13.13
CA GLY A 118 10.48 8.87 11.96
C GLY A 118 10.44 9.78 10.72
N ARG A 119 11.04 10.97 10.78
CA ARG A 119 11.05 11.90 9.64
C ARG A 119 11.86 11.28 8.48
N GLY A 120 11.24 11.24 7.30
CA GLY A 120 11.71 10.55 6.10
C GLY A 120 11.14 9.15 5.90
N PHE A 121 10.48 8.56 6.90
CA PHE A 121 9.96 7.17 6.87
C PHE A 121 8.47 7.06 6.56
N THR A 122 7.81 8.18 6.25
CA THR A 122 6.44 8.22 5.71
C THR A 122 6.49 8.78 4.30
N ILE A 123 6.15 7.99 3.29
CA ILE A 123 6.19 8.38 1.89
C ILE A 123 4.78 8.29 1.32
N ASN A 124 4.11 9.43 1.28
CA ASN A 124 2.81 9.56 0.62
C ASN A 124 3.02 9.80 -0.87
N ILE A 125 2.30 9.08 -1.72
CA ILE A 125 2.31 9.23 -3.18
C ILE A 125 0.88 9.57 -3.64
N PRO A 126 0.49 10.86 -3.61
CA PRO A 126 -0.85 11.30 -4.00
C PRO A 126 -1.08 11.15 -5.51
N MET A 127 -1.66 10.03 -5.91
CA MET A 127 -1.95 9.68 -7.29
C MET A 127 -2.96 10.66 -7.89
N PRO A 128 -2.68 11.26 -9.06
CA PRO A 128 -3.63 12.13 -9.74
C PRO A 128 -4.93 11.39 -10.08
N LEU A 129 -6.02 12.14 -10.23
CA LEU A 129 -7.27 11.58 -10.76
C LEU A 129 -7.01 10.82 -12.07
N LEU A 130 -7.71 9.72 -12.26
CA LEU A 130 -7.63 8.83 -13.42
C LEU A 130 -6.30 8.10 -13.61
N ALA A 131 -5.34 8.23 -12.68
CA ALA A 131 -4.07 7.51 -12.75
C ALA A 131 -4.28 6.00 -12.91
N GLY A 132 -3.66 5.44 -13.94
CA GLY A 132 -3.85 4.07 -14.38
C GLY A 132 -2.59 3.23 -14.28
N PHE A 133 -2.46 2.28 -15.20
CA PHE A 133 -1.40 1.27 -15.14
C PHE A 133 0.01 1.89 -15.17
N GLU A 134 0.25 2.79 -16.13
CA GLU A 134 1.55 3.40 -16.36
C GLU A 134 1.95 4.33 -15.19
N SER A 135 1.00 5.05 -14.60
CA SER A 135 1.21 5.86 -13.39
C SER A 135 1.62 5.01 -12.18
N TYR A 136 0.90 3.91 -11.93
CA TYR A 136 1.26 3.00 -10.83
C TYR A 136 2.62 2.33 -11.09
N GLN A 137 2.89 1.91 -12.33
CA GLN A 137 4.19 1.36 -12.70
C GLN A 137 5.32 2.35 -12.41
N LEU A 138 5.16 3.61 -12.82
CA LEU A 138 6.13 4.67 -12.55
C LEU A 138 6.35 4.89 -11.05
N ALA A 139 5.28 4.92 -10.25
CA ALA A 139 5.39 5.09 -8.80
C ALA A 139 6.19 3.96 -8.14
N PHE A 140 5.97 2.71 -8.58
CA PHE A 140 6.76 1.58 -8.11
C PHE A 140 8.23 1.70 -8.49
N GLU A 141 8.52 1.96 -9.76
CA GLU A 141 9.89 1.98 -10.30
C GLU A 141 10.71 3.15 -9.79
N GLU A 142 10.10 4.32 -9.62
CA GLU A 142 10.81 5.54 -9.27
C GLU A 142 10.84 5.83 -7.76
N ILE A 143 9.98 5.20 -6.96
CA ILE A 143 9.85 5.47 -5.52
C ILE A 143 9.89 4.18 -4.69
N VAL A 144 8.95 3.26 -4.90
CA VAL A 144 8.77 2.09 -4.01
C VAL A 144 9.99 1.18 -4.04
N GLU A 145 10.44 0.77 -5.23
CA GLU A 145 11.57 -0.14 -5.40
C GLU A 145 12.88 0.44 -4.87
N PRO A 146 13.32 1.66 -5.26
CA PRO A 146 14.59 2.21 -4.80
C PRO A 146 14.65 2.44 -3.28
N ILE A 147 13.57 2.94 -2.68
CA ILE A 147 13.52 3.16 -1.23
C ILE A 147 13.55 1.83 -0.49
N ALA A 148 12.78 0.84 -0.92
CA ALA A 148 12.77 -0.47 -0.27
C ALA A 148 14.14 -1.16 -0.35
N GLU A 149 14.84 -1.04 -1.48
CA GLU A 149 16.22 -1.52 -1.65
C GLU A 149 17.21 -0.83 -0.70
N GLU A 150 17.05 0.48 -0.48
CA GLU A 150 17.87 1.23 0.47
C GLU A 150 17.52 0.89 1.93
N PHE A 151 16.23 0.79 2.26
CA PHE A 151 15.71 0.52 3.60
C PHE A 151 16.01 -0.92 4.07
N LYS A 152 16.00 -1.90 3.16
CA LYS A 152 16.22 -3.32 3.44
C LYS A 152 15.29 -3.85 4.55
N PRO A 153 13.96 -3.89 4.29
CA PRO A 153 13.01 -4.40 5.26
C PRO A 153 13.31 -5.85 5.63
N GLN A 154 12.91 -6.25 6.84
CA GLN A 154 12.94 -7.65 7.30
C GLN A 154 11.64 -8.39 6.98
N ILE A 155 10.59 -7.65 6.63
CA ILE A 155 9.28 -8.15 6.19
C ILE A 155 8.53 -7.01 5.48
N ILE A 156 7.70 -7.37 4.51
CA ILE A 156 6.73 -6.47 3.88
C ILE A 156 5.34 -6.81 4.37
N ILE A 157 4.58 -5.78 4.77
CA ILE A 157 3.15 -5.86 5.05
C ILE A 157 2.47 -5.01 3.99
N ARG A 158 1.80 -5.63 3.03
CA ARG A 158 1.03 -4.92 2.03
C ARG A 158 -0.43 -4.87 2.45
N ASN A 159 -1.11 -3.75 2.21
CA ASN A 159 -2.56 -3.70 2.31
C ASN A 159 -3.20 -2.98 1.12
N GLY A 160 -4.50 -3.21 0.94
CA GLY A 160 -5.31 -2.65 -0.12
C GLY A 160 -6.23 -3.70 -0.74
N GLY A 161 -6.69 -3.44 -1.95
CA GLY A 161 -7.71 -4.28 -2.56
C GLY A 161 -7.98 -3.83 -3.98
N SER A 162 -9.25 -3.62 -4.31
CA SER A 162 -9.69 -3.37 -5.69
C SER A 162 -10.21 -1.96 -5.95
N ASP A 163 -10.21 -1.08 -4.95
CA ASP A 163 -10.77 0.26 -5.07
C ASP A 163 -9.97 1.27 -5.93
N PRO A 164 -8.68 1.05 -6.29
CA PRO A 164 -8.07 1.81 -7.39
C PRO A 164 -8.67 1.56 -8.78
N HIS A 165 -9.60 0.60 -8.89
CA HIS A 165 -10.13 0.19 -10.18
C HIS A 165 -10.98 1.30 -10.80
N PHE A 166 -10.91 1.44 -12.12
CA PHE A 166 -11.61 2.52 -12.84
C PHE A 166 -13.14 2.52 -12.73
N ALA A 167 -13.72 1.40 -12.30
CA ALA A 167 -15.15 1.22 -12.10
C ALA A 167 -15.58 1.31 -10.63
N ASP A 168 -14.64 1.45 -9.70
CA ASP A 168 -14.99 1.64 -8.29
C ASP A 168 -15.78 2.95 -8.11
N GLN A 169 -16.78 2.93 -7.24
CA GLN A 169 -17.72 4.04 -7.06
C GLN A 169 -17.30 5.02 -5.97
N LEU A 170 -16.29 4.68 -5.17
CA LEU A 170 -15.78 5.55 -4.10
C LEU A 170 -14.51 6.31 -4.49
N THR A 171 -13.95 6.01 -5.65
CA THR A 171 -12.68 6.56 -6.11
C THR A 171 -12.79 7.01 -7.57
N ASN A 172 -11.77 7.72 -8.05
CA ASN A 172 -11.68 8.20 -9.43
C ASN A 172 -10.31 7.87 -10.03
N LEU A 173 -9.71 6.75 -9.62
CA LEU A 173 -8.51 6.21 -10.24
C LEU A 173 -8.84 5.43 -11.51
N GLY A 174 -7.82 4.96 -12.22
CA GLY A 174 -7.93 4.42 -13.57
C GLY A 174 -7.36 3.01 -13.72
N LEU A 175 -7.11 2.28 -12.64
CA LEU A 175 -6.33 1.04 -12.70
C LEU A 175 -7.16 -0.11 -13.28
N PRO A 176 -6.77 -0.74 -14.40
CA PRO A 176 -7.43 -1.96 -14.89
C PRO A 176 -6.98 -3.20 -14.10
N VAL A 177 -7.66 -4.34 -14.26
CA VAL A 177 -7.31 -5.62 -13.59
C VAL A 177 -5.84 -6.02 -13.80
N ARG A 178 -5.27 -5.76 -14.98
CA ARG A 178 -3.84 -6.00 -15.25
C ARG A 178 -2.89 -5.21 -14.33
N GLY A 179 -3.31 -4.05 -13.83
CA GLY A 179 -2.55 -3.24 -12.87
C GLY A 179 -2.48 -3.87 -11.49
N PHE A 180 -3.57 -4.49 -11.04
CA PHE A 180 -3.61 -5.27 -9.80
C PHE A 180 -2.66 -6.47 -9.87
N ARG A 181 -2.61 -7.16 -11.02
CA ARG A 181 -1.59 -8.20 -11.26
C ARG A 181 -0.17 -7.64 -11.15
N MET A 182 0.09 -6.50 -11.78
CA MET A 182 1.39 -5.83 -11.73
C MET A 182 1.80 -5.49 -10.29
N ILE A 183 0.89 -4.97 -9.47
CA ILE A 183 1.14 -4.71 -8.04
C ILE A 183 1.59 -6.00 -7.33
N GLY A 184 0.83 -7.09 -7.49
CA GLY A 184 1.20 -8.38 -6.89
C GLY A 184 2.57 -8.90 -7.35
N GLU A 185 2.87 -8.78 -8.64
CA GLU A 185 4.17 -9.18 -9.21
C GLU A 185 5.34 -8.32 -8.71
N LYS A 186 5.12 -7.01 -8.57
CA LYS A 186 6.10 -6.06 -8.00
C LYS A 186 6.35 -6.37 -6.53
N VAL A 187 5.31 -6.58 -5.72
CA VAL A 187 5.43 -6.96 -4.29
C VAL A 187 6.14 -8.30 -4.13
N ARG A 188 5.81 -9.30 -4.97
CA ARG A 188 6.52 -10.59 -4.99
C ARG A 188 8.02 -10.40 -5.18
N LYS A 189 8.42 -9.63 -6.18
CA LYS A 189 9.84 -9.34 -6.46
C LYS A 189 10.48 -8.53 -5.33
N LEU A 190 9.80 -7.52 -4.82
CA LEU A 190 10.28 -6.69 -3.71
C LEU A 190 10.56 -7.51 -2.45
N SER A 191 9.73 -8.52 -2.17
CA SER A 191 9.87 -9.39 -1.01
C SER A 191 11.16 -10.23 -1.03
N GLU A 192 11.84 -10.37 -2.16
CA GLU A 192 13.14 -11.07 -2.22
C GLU A 192 14.18 -10.40 -1.31
N ILE A 193 14.09 -9.08 -1.12
CA ILE A 193 14.94 -8.30 -0.20
C ILE A 193 14.84 -8.81 1.24
N CYS A 194 13.65 -9.27 1.65
CA CYS A 194 13.35 -9.77 2.98
C CYS A 194 13.19 -11.30 3.02
N GLN A 195 13.89 -12.03 2.15
CA GLN A 195 13.85 -13.49 2.06
C GLN A 195 12.43 -14.03 1.84
N ASP A 196 11.69 -13.35 0.96
CA ASP A 196 10.30 -13.61 0.61
C ASP A 196 9.26 -13.34 1.70
N LYS A 197 9.65 -12.85 2.88
CA LYS A 197 8.73 -12.64 4.03
C LYS A 197 7.73 -11.54 3.74
N GLU A 198 6.48 -11.91 3.55
CA GLU A 198 5.42 -10.98 3.15
C GLU A 198 4.05 -11.38 3.74
N ILE A 199 3.27 -10.37 4.12
CA ILE A 199 1.87 -10.51 4.54
C ILE A 199 1.04 -9.53 3.71
N ASP A 200 0.11 -10.06 2.92
CA ASP A 200 -0.84 -9.28 2.13
C ASP A 200 -2.19 -9.25 2.85
N LEU A 201 -2.62 -8.06 3.27
CA LEU A 201 -3.90 -7.83 3.93
C LEU A 201 -4.90 -7.24 2.92
N ILE A 202 -5.76 -8.10 2.38
CA ILE A 202 -6.66 -7.75 1.27
C ILE A 202 -8.08 -7.50 1.79
N ALA A 203 -8.68 -6.34 1.50
CA ALA A 203 -10.08 -6.08 1.83
C ALA A 203 -10.82 -5.03 1.01
N SER A 204 -10.17 -3.96 0.56
CA SER A 204 -10.88 -2.85 -0.08
C SER A 204 -11.46 -3.21 -1.46
N GLY A 205 -12.42 -2.41 -1.92
CA GLY A 205 -13.16 -2.66 -3.16
C GLY A 205 -14.65 -2.63 -2.96
N TYR A 206 -15.33 -1.82 -3.76
CA TYR A 206 -16.76 -1.54 -3.57
C TYR A 206 -17.61 -1.88 -4.78
N ASP A 207 -16.98 -2.25 -5.90
CA ASP A 207 -17.63 -2.85 -7.05
C ASP A 207 -17.61 -4.38 -6.97
N LYS A 208 -18.81 -4.99 -6.93
CA LYS A 208 -18.98 -6.45 -6.75
C LYS A 208 -18.58 -7.27 -7.98
N GLU A 209 -18.63 -6.67 -9.17
CA GLU A 209 -18.23 -7.34 -10.41
C GLU A 209 -16.70 -7.36 -10.54
N VAL A 210 -16.04 -6.28 -10.12
CA VAL A 210 -14.58 -6.12 -10.18
C VAL A 210 -13.85 -6.88 -9.07
N LEU A 211 -14.36 -6.81 -7.83
CA LEU A 211 -13.68 -7.30 -6.63
C LEU A 211 -13.05 -8.69 -6.79
N PRO A 212 -13.76 -9.74 -7.24
CA PRO A 212 -13.16 -11.08 -7.37
C PRO A 212 -12.03 -11.14 -8.39
N TYR A 213 -12.10 -10.37 -9.49
CA TYR A 213 -11.08 -10.35 -10.54
C TYR A 213 -9.83 -9.61 -10.08
N ALA A 214 -10.00 -8.42 -9.51
CA ALA A 214 -8.87 -7.63 -9.00
C ALA A 214 -8.14 -8.36 -7.85
N TRP A 215 -8.86 -9.00 -6.92
CA TRP A 215 -8.24 -9.78 -5.85
C TRP A 215 -7.54 -11.03 -6.40
N LEU A 216 -8.14 -11.75 -7.35
CA LEU A 216 -7.48 -12.88 -8.00
C LEU A 216 -6.21 -12.44 -8.74
N ALA A 217 -6.23 -11.29 -9.40
CA ALA A 217 -5.08 -10.70 -10.08
C ALA A 217 -3.95 -10.36 -9.09
N LEU A 218 -4.25 -9.68 -7.98
CA LEU A 218 -3.29 -9.40 -6.89
C LEU A 218 -2.66 -10.70 -6.36
N ILE A 219 -3.49 -11.64 -5.91
CA ILE A 219 -3.05 -12.88 -5.27
C ILE A 219 -2.23 -13.73 -6.25
N SER A 220 -2.67 -13.85 -7.50
CA SER A 220 -1.93 -14.63 -8.51
C SER A 220 -0.61 -13.97 -8.90
N GLY A 221 -0.57 -12.63 -8.96
CA GLY A 221 0.65 -11.85 -9.13
C GLY A 221 1.62 -12.10 -7.98
N LEU A 222 1.17 -12.02 -6.74
CA LEU A 222 1.97 -12.29 -5.55
C LEU A 222 2.49 -13.74 -5.49
N ALA A 223 1.62 -14.71 -5.79
CA ALA A 223 1.94 -16.13 -5.74
C ALA A 223 2.79 -16.63 -6.93
N GLY A 224 2.85 -15.87 -8.02
CA GLY A 224 3.53 -16.31 -9.25
C GLY A 224 2.74 -17.31 -10.08
N PHE A 225 1.42 -17.34 -9.90
CA PHE A 225 0.55 -18.19 -10.71
C PHE A 225 0.33 -17.57 -12.09
N LYS A 226 0.53 -18.40 -13.12
CA LYS A 226 0.23 -18.06 -14.51
C LYS A 226 -1.24 -18.32 -14.78
N ILE A 227 -2.06 -17.35 -14.44
CA ILE A 227 -3.49 -17.32 -14.72
C ILE A 227 -3.80 -16.02 -15.45
N GLU A 228 -4.51 -16.11 -16.55
CA GLU A 228 -5.09 -14.95 -17.21
C GLU A 228 -6.34 -14.55 -16.44
N VAL A 229 -6.39 -13.30 -16.01
CA VAL A 229 -7.56 -12.71 -15.35
C VAL A 229 -8.09 -11.65 -16.28
N GLU A 230 -9.29 -11.88 -16.80
CA GLU A 230 -9.95 -10.97 -17.72
C GLU A 230 -10.42 -9.71 -17.00
N GLU A 231 -10.62 -8.65 -17.77
CA GLU A 231 -11.24 -7.43 -17.30
C GLU A 231 -12.77 -7.63 -17.31
N PRO A 232 -13.47 -7.64 -16.16
CA PRO A 232 -14.90 -7.97 -16.09
C PRO A 232 -15.81 -6.92 -16.73
N VAL A 233 -15.35 -5.69 -16.89
CA VAL A 233 -16.12 -4.58 -17.47
C VAL A 233 -15.33 -3.85 -18.55
N SER A 234 -15.99 -3.44 -19.63
CA SER A 234 -15.27 -2.81 -20.75
C SER A 234 -14.52 -1.55 -20.33
N ILE A 235 -13.21 -1.48 -20.60
CA ILE A 235 -12.37 -0.33 -20.28
C ILE A 235 -12.84 0.89 -21.08
N PRO A 236 -13.38 1.94 -20.42
CA PRO A 236 -13.81 3.16 -21.11
C PRO A 236 -12.65 3.82 -21.86
N GLN A 237 -12.94 4.52 -22.96
CA GLN A 237 -11.91 5.16 -23.80
C GLN A 237 -10.94 6.04 -23.00
N ARG A 238 -11.44 6.77 -22.00
CA ARG A 238 -10.64 7.64 -21.12
C ARG A 238 -9.58 6.92 -20.27
N PHE A 239 -9.67 5.59 -20.13
CA PHE A 239 -8.76 4.74 -19.38
C PHE A 239 -7.95 3.78 -20.26
N GLN A 240 -8.13 3.84 -21.59
CA GLN A 240 -7.31 3.06 -22.54
C GLN A 240 -5.90 3.64 -22.69
N THR A 241 -5.72 4.91 -22.30
CA THR A 241 -4.43 5.59 -22.24
C THR A 241 -4.35 6.29 -20.90
N ASP A 242 -3.23 6.13 -20.20
CA ASP A 242 -3.01 6.82 -18.93
C ASP A 242 -2.56 8.26 -19.17
N TYR A 243 -3.54 9.12 -19.38
CA TYR A 243 -3.32 10.57 -19.55
C TYR A 243 -2.79 11.25 -18.29
N SER A 244 -2.84 10.58 -17.14
CA SER A 244 -2.38 11.10 -15.86
C SER A 244 -0.90 10.84 -15.60
N LEU A 245 -0.20 10.16 -16.51
CA LEU A 245 1.22 9.85 -16.39
C LEU A 245 2.11 11.09 -16.22
N GLU A 246 1.87 12.17 -16.97
CA GLU A 246 2.66 13.40 -16.83
C GLU A 246 2.45 14.07 -15.46
N ALA A 247 1.20 14.17 -15.00
CA ALA A 247 0.91 14.65 -13.65
C ALA A 247 1.53 13.72 -12.58
N THR A 248 1.62 12.43 -12.85
CA THR A 248 2.25 11.46 -11.94
C THR A 248 3.76 11.67 -11.86
N LYS A 249 4.43 12.03 -12.97
CA LYS A 249 5.85 12.42 -12.94
C LYS A 249 6.08 13.66 -12.07
N GLU A 250 5.16 14.62 -12.07
CA GLU A 250 5.23 15.78 -11.18
C GLU A 250 5.12 15.36 -9.70
N VAL A 251 4.18 14.46 -9.38
CA VAL A 251 4.05 13.87 -8.04
C VAL A 251 5.34 13.17 -7.63
N VAL A 252 5.91 12.34 -8.49
CA VAL A 252 7.21 11.66 -8.24
C VAL A 252 8.31 12.68 -7.95
N GLY A 253 8.40 13.75 -8.74
CA GLY A 253 9.36 14.84 -8.51
C GLY A 253 9.16 15.53 -7.16
N GLN A 254 7.92 15.74 -6.73
CA GLN A 254 7.61 16.31 -5.41
C GLN A 254 8.00 15.36 -4.27
N VAL A 255 7.64 14.08 -4.37
CA VAL A 255 8.01 13.06 -3.38
C VAL A 255 9.52 12.99 -3.22
N LYS A 256 10.26 12.87 -4.33
CA LYS A 256 11.74 12.88 -4.33
C LYS A 256 12.30 14.15 -3.68
N LYS A 257 11.74 15.32 -4.02
CA LYS A 257 12.16 16.60 -3.43
C LYS A 257 12.01 16.65 -1.90
N TYR A 258 10.92 16.13 -1.35
CA TYR A 258 10.70 16.12 0.10
C TYR A 258 11.58 15.08 0.83
N HIS A 259 12.06 14.06 0.12
CA HIS A 259 12.75 12.90 0.68
C HIS A 259 14.25 12.82 0.39
N LYS A 260 14.79 13.66 -0.51
CA LYS A 260 16.20 13.63 -0.94
C LYS A 260 17.24 13.77 0.19
N ASP A 261 16.89 14.43 1.28
CA ASP A 261 17.79 14.62 2.43
C ASP A 261 17.79 13.39 3.36
N TYR A 262 16.90 12.43 3.13
CA TYR A 262 16.70 11.21 3.94
C TYR A 262 17.09 9.93 3.19
N TRP A 263 17.02 9.93 1.85
CA TRP A 263 17.23 8.74 1.01
C TRP A 263 18.24 9.03 -0.11
N LYS A 264 19.32 8.26 -0.16
CA LYS A 264 20.40 8.43 -1.14
C LYS A 264 19.95 8.10 -2.55
N CYS A 265 18.98 7.20 -2.73
CA CYS A 265 18.41 6.87 -4.02
C CYS A 265 17.71 8.08 -4.70
N PHE A 266 17.46 9.17 -3.97
CA PHE A 266 16.86 10.41 -4.48
C PHE A 266 17.80 11.62 -4.51
N ALA A 267 19.06 11.42 -4.10
CA ALA A 267 20.06 12.47 -4.05
C ALA A 267 20.67 12.78 -5.43
#